data_AF-A0A842JD63-F1
#
_entry.id   AF-A0A842JD63-F1
#
_cell.length_a   1.000
_cell.length_b   1.000
_cell.length_c   1.000
_cell.angle_alpha   90.00
_cell.angle_beta   90.00
_cell.angle_gamma   90.00
#
_symmetry.space_group_name_H-M   'P 1'
#
loop_
_entity.id
_entity.type
_entity.pdbx_description
1 polymer ?
#
loop_
_entity_poly.entity_id
_entity_poly.type
_entity_poly.pdbx_seq_one_letter_code
_entity_poly.pdbx_strand_id
1 'polypeptide(L)'
;MMRATDTVDARCCVLAGACGLTPREFDVLRLLARGRSRARIGSELGIAEDTVKTHVKHIYRKTGAASKQHLLDRLEAAPQTLSA
;
A
#
# COMPACT_ATOMS: atom_id res chain seq x y z
N MET A 1 -13.47 -17.69 -11.83
CA MET A 1 -12.23 -17.52 -11.04
C MET A 1 -11.80 -16.06 -11.11
N MET A 2 -12.34 -15.21 -10.24
CA MET A 2 -11.92 -13.81 -10.07
C MET A 2 -11.64 -13.67 -8.58
N ARG A 3 -10.37 -13.83 -8.19
CA ARG A 3 -9.96 -13.90 -6.78
C ARG A 3 -10.10 -12.52 -6.15
N ALA A 4 -10.32 -12.50 -4.84
CA ALA A 4 -10.54 -11.37 -3.93
C ALA A 4 -9.47 -10.22 -3.92
N THR A 5 -8.69 -10.06 -4.99
CA THR A 5 -7.61 -9.07 -5.11
C THR A 5 -8.05 -7.70 -5.60
N ASP A 6 -9.31 -7.53 -5.97
CA ASP A 6 -9.85 -6.28 -6.54
C ASP A 6 -9.99 -5.18 -5.47
N THR A 7 -10.51 -5.53 -4.28
CA THR A 7 -10.82 -4.56 -3.22
C THR A 7 -9.56 -3.91 -2.63
N VAL A 8 -8.46 -4.67 -2.49
CA VAL A 8 -7.21 -4.13 -1.93
C VAL A 8 -6.57 -3.13 -2.89
N ASP A 9 -6.61 -3.42 -4.20
CA ASP A 9 -6.02 -2.54 -5.21
C ASP A 9 -6.80 -1.22 -5.33
N ALA A 10 -8.13 -1.31 -5.39
CA ALA A 10 -9.01 -0.16 -5.39
C ALA A 10 -8.77 0.76 -4.18
N ARG A 11 -8.66 0.17 -2.98
CA ARG A 11 -8.33 0.91 -1.75
C ARG A 11 -6.95 1.55 -1.79
N CYS A 12 -5.95 0.84 -2.30
CA CYS A 12 -4.61 1.40 -2.47
C CYS A 12 -4.62 2.59 -3.44
N CYS A 13 -5.41 2.51 -4.52
CA CYS A 13 -5.54 3.60 -5.50
C CYS A 13 -6.15 4.86 -4.86
N VAL A 14 -7.25 4.70 -4.11
CA VAL A 14 -7.89 5.81 -3.38
C VAL A 14 -6.94 6.45 -2.38
N LEU A 15 -6.23 5.65 -1.57
CA LEU A 15 -5.27 6.17 -0.60
C LEU A 15 -4.08 6.84 -1.29
N ALA A 16 -3.59 6.27 -2.40
CA ALA A 16 -2.49 6.83 -3.16
C ALA A 16 -2.84 8.19 -3.77
N GLY A 17 -4.05 8.34 -4.31
CA GLY A 17 -4.56 9.61 -4.81
C GLY A 17 -4.75 10.64 -3.68
N ALA A 18 -5.36 10.23 -2.56
CA ALA A 18 -5.60 11.12 -1.43
C ALA A 18 -4.31 11.66 -0.77
N CYS A 19 -3.24 10.86 -0.77
CA CYS A 19 -1.98 11.21 -0.11
C CYS A 19 -0.85 11.60 -1.08
N GLY A 20 -1.10 11.66 -2.40
CA GLY A 20 -0.09 12.03 -3.41
C GLY A 20 1.11 11.07 -3.47
N LEU A 21 0.85 9.76 -3.44
CA LEU A 21 1.89 8.75 -3.60
C LEU A 21 2.42 8.73 -5.04
N THR A 22 3.72 8.52 -5.17
CA THR A 22 4.37 8.28 -6.47
C THR A 22 4.06 6.86 -6.97
N PRO A 23 4.23 6.58 -8.27
CA PRO A 23 4.01 5.23 -8.81
C PRO A 23 4.79 4.14 -8.09
N ARG A 24 6.05 4.43 -7.72
CA ARG A 24 6.89 3.49 -6.96
C ARG A 24 6.40 3.26 -5.53
N GLU A 25 5.91 4.31 -4.88
CA GLU A 25 5.31 4.17 -3.55
C GLU A 25 3.99 3.40 -3.61
N PHE A 26 3.21 3.56 -4.69
CA PHE A 26 1.98 2.80 -4.91
C PHE A 26 2.27 1.30 -5.10
N ASP A 27 3.27 0.94 -5.91
CA ASP A 27 3.68 -0.47 -6.09
C ASP A 27 4.05 -1.13 -4.75
N VAL A 28 4.84 -0.42 -3.93
CA VAL A 28 5.24 -0.88 -2.60
C VAL A 28 4.01 -0.99 -1.68
N LEU A 29 3.13 0.01 -1.66
CA LEU A 29 1.89 0.01 -0.87
C LEU A 29 1.01 -1.19 -1.20
N ARG A 30 0.77 -1.45 -2.50
CA ARG A 30 -0.04 -2.55 -3.00
C ARG A 30 0.47 -3.91 -2.53
N LEU A 31 1.78 -4.14 -2.60
CA LEU A 31 2.38 -5.38 -2.13
C LEU A 31 2.40 -5.50 -0.60
N LEU A 32 2.58 -4.38 0.11
CA LEU A 32 2.52 -4.32 1.56
C LEU A 32 1.12 -4.64 2.08
N ALA A 33 0.08 -4.10 1.42
CA ALA A 33 -1.33 -4.34 1.71
C ALA A 33 -1.73 -5.80 1.46
N ARG A 34 -1.07 -6.47 0.49
CA ARG A 34 -1.20 -7.92 0.26
C ARG A 34 -0.47 -8.78 1.29
N GLY A 35 0.12 -8.18 2.32
CA GLY A 35 0.82 -8.88 3.39
C GLY A 35 2.22 -9.37 3.02
N ARG A 36 2.78 -8.95 1.88
CA ARG A 36 4.14 -9.36 1.48
C ARG A 36 5.20 -8.78 2.44
N SER A 37 6.27 -9.53 2.65
CA SER A 37 7.44 -9.08 3.41
C SER A 37 8.28 -8.11 2.57
N ARG A 38 9.04 -7.21 3.23
CA ARG A 38 9.87 -6.21 2.55
C ARG A 38 10.90 -6.85 1.61
N ALA A 39 11.50 -7.97 2.00
CA ALA A 39 12.40 -8.75 1.15
C ALA A 39 11.70 -9.22 -0.14
N ARG A 40 10.48 -9.75 -0.02
CA ARG A 40 9.69 -10.21 -1.18
C ARG A 40 9.24 -9.06 -2.07
N ILE A 41 8.88 -7.92 -1.48
CA ILE A 41 8.58 -6.68 -2.22
C ILE A 41 9.80 -6.24 -3.02
N GLY A 42 10.99 -6.28 -2.41
CA GLY A 42 12.24 -5.94 -3.08
C GLY A 42 12.50 -6.86 -4.27
N SER A 43 12.36 -8.18 -4.08
CA SER A 43 12.48 -9.15 -5.16
C SER A 43 11.45 -8.96 -6.29
N GLU A 44 10.19 -8.67 -5.96
CA GLU A 44 9.12 -8.45 -6.96
C GLU A 44 9.31 -7.14 -7.73
N LEU A 45 9.87 -6.10 -7.10
CA LEU A 45 10.10 -4.79 -7.73
C LEU A 45 11.51 -4.61 -8.30
N GLY A 46 12.40 -5.58 -8.11
CA GLY A 46 13.81 -5.53 -8.54
C GLY A 46 14.65 -4.51 -7.78
N ILE A 47 14.34 -4.24 -6.51
CA ILE A 47 15.04 -3.27 -5.66
C ILE A 47 15.53 -3.92 -4.36
N ALA A 48 16.54 -3.31 -3.73
CA ALA A 48 17.05 -3.79 -2.44
C ALA A 48 16.00 -3.63 -1.33
N GLU A 49 16.01 -4.53 -0.34
CA GLU A 49 15.10 -4.43 0.81
C GLU A 49 15.27 -3.08 1.54
N ASP A 50 16.47 -2.54 1.59
CA ASP A 50 16.74 -1.25 2.22
C ASP A 50 16.05 -0.08 1.48
N THR A 51 16.01 -0.15 0.14
CA THR A 51 15.25 0.77 -0.70
C THR A 51 13.75 0.63 -0.42
N VAL A 52 13.24 -0.59 -0.24
CA VAL A 52 11.84 -0.82 0.17
C VAL A 52 11.56 -0.18 1.53
N LYS A 53 12.47 -0.31 2.52
CA LYS A 53 12.31 0.35 3.83
C LYS A 53 12.21 1.87 3.68
N THR A 54 13.01 2.45 2.81
CA THR A 54 12.98 3.89 2.51
C THR A 54 11.64 4.31 1.88
N HIS A 55 11.16 3.57 0.87
CA HIS A 55 9.84 3.81 0.30
C HIS A 55 8.71 3.67 1.32
N VAL A 56 8.76 2.66 2.19
CA VAL A 56 7.76 2.48 3.27
C VAL A 56 7.78 3.64 4.25
N LYS A 57 8.95 4.17 4.63
CA LYS A 57 9.03 5.38 5.47
C LYS A 57 8.39 6.60 4.80
N HIS A 58 8.60 6.78 3.50
CA HIS A 58 7.98 7.87 2.76
C HIS A 58 6.46 7.70 2.66
N ILE A 59 5.99 6.49 2.39
CA ILE A 59 4.56 6.14 2.40
C ILE A 59 3.96 6.50 3.75
N TYR A 60 4.54 6.04 4.85
CA TYR A 60 4.08 6.36 6.21
C TYR A 60 3.99 7.86 6.48
N ARG A 61 5.00 8.61 6.05
CA ARG A 61 5.00 10.08 6.17
C ARG A 61 3.86 10.72 5.36
N LYS A 62 3.58 10.23 4.15
CA LYS A 62 2.53 10.76 3.27
C LYS A 62 1.13 10.35 3.71
N THR A 63 0.95 9.12 4.18
CA THR A 63 -0.35 8.58 4.61
C THR A 63 -0.69 8.91 6.07
N GLY A 64 0.27 9.44 6.82
CA GLY A 64 0.16 9.64 8.27
C GLY A 64 0.10 8.33 9.06
N ALA A 65 0.50 7.21 8.45
CA ALA A 65 0.50 5.92 9.12
C ALA A 65 1.77 5.78 9.96
N ALA A 66 1.62 5.35 11.21
CA ALA A 66 2.75 5.13 12.12
C ALA A 66 3.31 3.69 12.04
N SER A 67 2.53 2.75 11.51
CA SER A 67 2.87 1.33 11.46
C SER A 67 2.20 0.65 10.28
N LYS A 68 2.65 -0.57 9.96
CA LYS A 68 2.00 -1.41 8.95
C LYS A 68 0.53 -1.63 9.31
N GLN A 69 0.25 -1.88 10.59
CA GLN A 69 -1.13 -2.10 11.05
C GLN A 69 -1.98 -0.83 10.90
N HIS A 70 -1.46 0.33 11.26
CA HIS A 70 -2.18 1.60 11.07
C HIS A 70 -2.39 1.91 9.58
N LEU A 71 -1.44 1.58 8.71
CA LEU A 71 -1.64 1.69 7.26
C LEU A 71 -2.77 0.79 6.75
N LEU A 72 -2.83 -0.46 7.23
CA LEU A 72 -3.89 -1.40 6.89
C LEU A 72 -5.25 -0.92 7.41
N ASP A 73 -5.29 -0.44 8.66
CA ASP A 73 -6.48 0.17 9.26
C ASP A 73 -6.96 1.37 8.41
N ARG A 74 -6.05 2.22 7.93
CA ARG A 74 -6.41 3.32 7.02
C ARG A 74 -6.95 2.83 5.67
N LEU A 75 -6.44 1.73 5.14
CA LEU A 75 -7.00 1.09 3.95
C LEU A 75 -8.37 0.50 4.24
N GLU A 76 -8.62 0.03 5.46
CA GLU A 76 -9.91 -0.50 5.92
C GLU A 76 -10.94 0.59 6.26
N ALA A 77 -10.48 1.71 6.79
CA ALA A 77 -11.28 2.87 7.17
C ALA A 77 -11.59 3.78 5.98
N ALA A 78 -10.86 3.65 4.86
CA ALA A 78 -11.27 4.24 3.60
C ALA A 78 -12.68 3.70 3.30
N PRO A 79 -13.70 4.58 3.32
CA PRO A 79 -15.08 4.13 3.24
C PRO A 79 -15.20 3.32 1.97
N GLN A 80 -15.79 2.14 2.11
CA GLN A 80 -16.37 1.46 0.98
C GLN A 80 -17.46 2.44 0.53
N THR A 81 -17.21 3.25 -0.49
CA THR A 81 -18.30 3.84 -1.27
C THR A 81 -18.99 2.69 -2.00
N LEU A 82 -19.60 1.81 -1.20
CA LEU A 82 -20.73 1.01 -1.58
C LEU A 82 -21.92 1.80 -1.05
N SER A 83 -22.26 2.84 -1.81
CA SER A 83 -23.53 3.51 -1.69
C SER A 83 -24.29 3.24 -2.98
N ALA A 84 -25.50 2.72 -2.79
CA ALA A 84 -26.55 2.37 -3.75
C ALA A 84 -26.38 1.06 -4.53
#